data_AF-A0AAV0TJF0-F1
#
_entry.id   AF-A0AAV0TJF0-F1
#
_cell.length_a   1.000
_cell.length_b   1.000
_cell.length_c   1.000
_cell.angle_alpha   90.00
_cell.angle_beta   90.00
_cell.angle_gamma   90.00
#
_symmetry.space_group_name_H-M   'P 1'
#
loop_
_entity.id
_entity.type
_entity.pdbx_description
1 polymer ?
#
loop_
_entity_poly.entity_id
_entity_poly.type
_entity_poly.pdbx_seq_one_letter_code
_entity_poly.pdbx_strand_id
1 'polypeptide(L)'
;MLDTTYDRRCEDAEAAAEARLVAHFEEYGGDVWTIGSGCHSCRATLNDVVGSGLKRCAPCGAALFCGRACQVRAWPAHKAECCVIATFKRLGTSGDTSESKLASLLETLTFSTCCKKVDGPKTAGVASSIGMSGSMLPGWFFAVDYEQAPKEQQKGLYQAVLELYGLLKDDECWTRDKESFPRSSYTLVESLPRAFPAAAKLQAKFVEMNGPLLLFSAWLQHPEPPATQATPLEDRSFFGVVDSLLQISTLRDSVDAFMQAE
;
A
#
# COMPACT_ATOMS: atom_id res chain seq x y z
N MET A 1 -13.55 -16.75 -21.93
CA MET A 1 -12.55 -15.76 -21.45
C MET A 1 -11.24 -16.51 -21.43
N LEU A 2 -10.31 -16.12 -22.30
CA LEU A 2 -9.01 -16.78 -22.41
C LEU A 2 -8.27 -16.61 -21.08
N ASP A 3 -7.90 -17.74 -20.49
CA ASP A 3 -7.03 -17.82 -19.33
C ASP A 3 -5.66 -17.27 -19.76
N THR A 4 -5.43 -15.97 -19.51
CA THR A 4 -4.10 -15.38 -19.65
C THR A 4 -3.20 -16.10 -18.67
N THR A 5 -2.28 -16.92 -19.19
CA THR A 5 -1.26 -17.60 -18.39
C THR A 5 -0.52 -16.58 -17.52
N TYR A 6 -0.12 -16.97 -16.32
CA TYR A 6 0.59 -16.08 -15.39
C TYR A 6 1.79 -15.39 -16.04
N ASP A 7 2.54 -16.13 -16.86
CA ASP A 7 3.66 -15.59 -17.64
C ASP A 7 3.25 -14.42 -18.53
N ARG A 8 2.11 -14.53 -19.22
CA ARG A 8 1.58 -13.44 -20.04
C ARG A 8 1.16 -12.24 -19.19
N ARG A 9 0.61 -12.46 -17.99
CA ARG A 9 0.29 -11.36 -17.05
C ARG A 9 1.57 -10.66 -16.57
N CYS A 10 2.67 -11.39 -16.40
CA CYS A 10 3.97 -10.81 -16.08
C CYS A 10 4.52 -9.97 -17.24
N GLU A 11 4.50 -10.51 -18.47
CA GLU A 11 4.92 -9.79 -19.68
C GLU A 11 4.10 -8.50 -19.90
N ASP A 12 2.77 -8.58 -19.79
CA ASP A 12 1.88 -7.43 -19.94
C ASP A 12 2.17 -6.36 -18.86
N ALA A 13 2.52 -6.79 -17.64
CA ALA A 13 2.83 -5.87 -16.54
C ALA A 13 4.20 -5.20 -16.69
N GLU A 14 5.20 -5.91 -17.23
CA GLU A 14 6.51 -5.36 -17.59
C GLU A 14 6.37 -4.31 -18.70
N ALA A 15 5.68 -4.65 -19.80
CA ALA A 15 5.40 -3.71 -20.88
C ALA A 15 4.63 -2.47 -20.39
N ALA A 16 3.69 -2.64 -19.46
CA ALA A 16 2.99 -1.51 -18.84
C ALA A 16 3.92 -0.63 -17.98
N ALA A 17 4.92 -1.22 -17.32
CA ALA A 17 5.92 -0.47 -16.55
C ALA A 17 6.83 0.37 -17.47
N GLU A 18 7.28 -0.22 -18.59
CA GLU A 18 8.05 0.50 -19.60
C GLU A 18 7.25 1.64 -20.25
N ALA A 19 5.96 1.41 -20.55
CA ALA A 19 5.09 2.45 -21.09
C ALA A 19 4.93 3.64 -20.13
N ARG A 20 4.82 3.37 -18.81
CA ARG A 20 4.79 4.44 -17.79
C ARG A 20 6.09 5.23 -17.74
N LEU A 21 7.24 4.56 -17.91
CA LEU A 21 8.55 5.21 -18.00
C LEU A 21 8.60 6.20 -19.17
N VAL A 22 8.18 5.77 -20.35
CA VAL A 22 8.14 6.62 -21.56
C VAL A 22 7.20 7.81 -21.36
N ALA A 23 5.97 7.57 -20.90
CA ALA A 23 4.99 8.63 -20.67
C ALA A 23 5.48 9.67 -19.65
N HIS A 24 6.17 9.24 -18.58
CA HIS A 24 6.77 10.16 -17.61
C HIS A 24 7.86 11.02 -18.26
N PHE A 25 8.73 10.45 -19.11
CA PHE A 25 9.74 11.25 -19.81
C PHE A 25 9.12 12.27 -20.76
N GLU A 26 8.07 11.89 -21.49
CA GLU A 26 7.36 12.79 -22.40
C GLU A 26 6.66 13.95 -21.68
N GLU A 27 6.04 13.69 -20.52
CA GLU A 27 5.28 14.69 -19.76
C GLU A 27 6.17 15.60 -18.89
N TYR A 28 7.29 15.08 -18.37
CA TYR A 28 8.10 15.78 -17.37
C TYR A 28 9.51 16.16 -17.87
N GLY A 29 9.92 15.75 -19.08
CA GLY A 29 11.17 16.20 -19.71
C GLY A 29 12.45 15.75 -18.98
N GLY A 30 12.35 14.72 -18.13
CA GLY A 30 13.46 14.20 -17.33
C GLY A 30 13.71 14.92 -15.99
N ASP A 31 13.13 16.11 -15.78
CA ASP A 31 13.15 16.79 -14.49
C ASP A 31 12.02 16.23 -13.61
N VAL A 32 12.39 15.40 -12.63
CA VAL A 32 11.45 14.80 -11.69
C VAL A 32 10.88 15.89 -10.79
N TRP A 33 9.68 16.37 -11.10
CA TRP A 33 8.96 17.33 -10.26
C TRP A 33 8.56 16.65 -8.94
N THR A 34 9.29 16.95 -7.87
CA THR A 34 9.07 16.33 -6.56
C THR A 34 8.09 17.11 -5.69
N ILE A 35 7.32 16.38 -4.88
CA ILE A 35 6.44 16.99 -3.89
C ILE A 35 7.24 17.88 -2.94
N GLY A 36 6.78 19.13 -2.74
CA GLY A 36 7.46 20.09 -1.87
C GLY A 36 8.47 21.02 -2.57
N SER A 37 8.85 20.77 -3.83
CA SER A 37 9.79 21.62 -4.58
C SER A 37 9.19 22.92 -5.11
N GLY A 38 7.87 23.00 -5.20
CA GLY A 38 7.15 24.19 -5.62
C GLY A 38 5.65 23.92 -5.74
N CYS A 39 4.92 24.81 -6.41
CA CYS A 39 3.50 24.63 -6.65
C CYS A 39 3.24 23.34 -7.45
N HIS A 40 2.60 22.36 -6.82
CA HIS A 40 2.29 21.05 -7.39
C HIS A 40 1.22 21.09 -8.52
N SER A 41 0.89 22.28 -9.01
CA SER A 41 -0.01 22.47 -10.15
C SER A 41 0.63 23.24 -11.30
N CYS A 42 1.14 24.45 -11.04
CA CYS A 42 1.72 25.31 -12.08
C CYS A 42 3.25 25.31 -12.10
N ARG A 43 3.88 24.50 -11.25
CA ARG A 43 5.33 24.35 -11.13
C ARG A 43 6.11 25.63 -10.78
N ALA A 44 5.42 26.69 -10.33
CA ALA A 44 6.07 27.88 -9.78
C ALA A 44 6.88 27.51 -8.53
N THR A 45 8.17 27.83 -8.53
CA THR A 45 9.10 27.60 -7.42
C THR A 45 8.88 28.62 -6.30
N LEU A 46 9.54 28.43 -5.16
CA LEU A 46 9.51 29.41 -4.07
C LEU A 46 10.07 30.78 -4.49
N ASN A 47 10.98 30.82 -5.47
CA ASN A 47 11.58 32.06 -5.97
C ASN A 47 10.64 32.81 -6.93
N ASP A 48 9.73 32.11 -7.61
CA ASP A 48 8.80 32.68 -8.58
C ASP A 48 7.62 33.42 -7.93
N VAL A 49 7.34 33.15 -6.66
CA VAL A 49 6.17 33.68 -5.94
C VAL A 49 6.57 34.89 -5.11
N VAL A 50 6.38 36.09 -5.64
CA VAL A 50 6.56 37.36 -4.91
C VAL A 50 5.35 37.59 -3.98
N GLY A 51 5.52 37.44 -2.67
CA GLY A 51 4.45 37.70 -1.67
C GLY A 51 4.34 36.65 -0.56
N SER A 52 3.11 36.25 -0.20
CA SER A 52 2.78 35.39 0.97
C SER A 52 3.31 33.93 0.92
N GLY A 53 4.17 33.60 -0.05
CA GLY A 53 4.70 32.25 -0.26
C GLY A 53 3.67 31.21 -0.73
N LEU A 54 4.15 29.98 -0.93
CA LEU A 54 3.30 28.83 -1.27
C LEU A 54 2.61 28.26 -0.01
N LYS A 55 1.36 27.83 -0.17
CA LYS A 55 0.55 27.23 0.90
C LYS A 55 0.67 25.72 0.89
N ARG A 56 0.83 25.12 2.08
CA ARG A 56 0.87 23.65 2.26
C ARG A 56 -0.54 23.05 2.20
N CYS A 57 -0.62 21.86 1.63
CA CYS A 57 -1.81 21.01 1.72
C CYS A 57 -2.06 20.65 3.19
N ALA A 58 -3.24 20.98 3.74
CA ALA A 58 -3.49 20.75 5.16
C ALA A 58 -3.41 19.26 5.59
N PRO A 59 -3.97 18.29 4.83
CA PRO A 59 -3.92 16.88 5.22
C PRO A 59 -2.51 16.28 5.24
N CYS A 60 -1.76 16.41 4.13
CA CYS A 60 -0.45 15.77 4.02
C CYS A 60 0.69 16.66 4.55
N GLY A 61 0.54 17.99 4.54
CA GLY A 61 1.57 18.95 4.93
C GLY A 61 2.76 19.06 3.97
N ALA A 62 2.85 18.21 2.94
CA ALA A 62 3.97 18.12 2.03
C ALA A 62 3.77 18.96 0.74
N ALA A 63 2.67 18.73 0.01
CA ALA A 63 2.43 19.43 -1.25
C ALA A 63 2.22 20.93 -1.04
N LEU A 64 2.76 21.73 -1.97
CA LEU A 64 2.68 23.18 -1.97
C LEU A 64 1.81 23.67 -3.13
N PHE A 65 1.08 24.77 -2.91
CA PHE A 65 0.21 25.39 -3.92
C PHE A 65 0.25 26.91 -3.81
N CYS A 66 0.15 27.62 -4.94
CA CYS A 66 -0.04 29.07 -4.93
C CYS A 66 -1.33 29.49 -4.21
N GLY A 67 -2.36 28.64 -4.29
CA GLY A 67 -3.65 28.88 -3.66
C GLY A 67 -4.67 27.79 -4.01
N ARG A 68 -5.93 28.03 -3.65
CA ARG A 68 -7.02 27.06 -3.80
C ARG A 68 -7.22 26.61 -5.26
N ALA A 69 -7.10 27.53 -6.21
CA ALA A 69 -7.25 27.22 -7.63
C ALA A 69 -6.22 26.16 -8.10
N CYS A 70 -4.95 26.33 -7.73
CA CYS A 70 -3.89 25.35 -8.03
C CYS A 70 -4.14 24.02 -7.32
N GLN A 71 -4.59 24.05 -6.06
CA GLN A 71 -4.89 22.83 -5.30
C GLN A 71 -6.01 22.01 -5.96
N VAL A 72 -7.10 22.65 -6.40
CA VAL A 72 -8.22 21.97 -7.05
C VAL A 72 -7.78 21.38 -8.40
N ARG A 73 -7.00 22.13 -9.19
CA ARG A 73 -6.50 21.66 -10.49
C ARG A 73 -5.55 20.46 -10.36
N ALA A 74 -4.71 20.44 -9.34
CA ALA A 74 -3.78 19.33 -9.09
C ALA A 74 -4.42 18.15 -8.33
N TRP A 75 -5.65 18.28 -7.84
CA TRP A 75 -6.28 17.25 -6.99
C TRP A 75 -6.36 15.86 -7.63
N PRO A 76 -6.69 15.69 -8.93
CA PRO A 76 -6.75 14.36 -9.54
C PRO A 76 -5.44 13.58 -9.42
N ALA A 77 -4.29 14.24 -9.62
CA ALA A 77 -2.97 13.62 -9.46
C ALA A 77 -2.56 13.53 -7.98
N HIS A 78 -2.76 14.60 -7.22
CA HIS A 78 -2.30 14.67 -5.82
C HIS A 78 -3.06 13.74 -4.86
N LYS A 79 -4.31 13.36 -5.17
CA LYS A 79 -5.20 12.68 -4.21
C LYS A 79 -4.58 11.40 -3.63
N ALA A 80 -3.97 10.58 -4.48
CA ALA A 80 -3.35 9.32 -4.10
C ALA A 80 -2.14 9.55 -3.18
N GLU A 81 -1.19 10.38 -3.62
CA GLU A 81 -0.02 10.79 -2.83
C GLU A 81 -0.42 11.41 -1.48
N CYS A 82 -1.46 12.27 -1.48
CA CYS A 82 -1.98 12.92 -0.29
C CYS A 82 -2.46 11.90 0.73
N CYS A 83 -3.15 10.85 0.28
CA CYS A 83 -3.68 9.79 1.12
C CYS A 83 -2.55 9.06 1.87
N VAL A 84 -1.51 8.64 1.13
CA VAL A 84 -0.34 7.94 1.69
C VAL A 84 0.40 8.82 2.69
N ILE A 85 0.79 10.03 2.27
CA ILE A 85 1.61 10.93 3.10
C ILE A 85 0.84 11.36 4.35
N ALA A 86 -0.44 11.71 4.22
CA ALA A 86 -1.27 12.07 5.37
C ALA A 86 -1.44 10.89 6.33
N THR A 87 -1.56 9.67 5.82
CA THR A 87 -1.67 8.45 6.64
C THR A 87 -0.39 8.23 7.46
N PHE A 88 0.78 8.23 6.82
CA PHE A 88 2.05 8.03 7.53
C PHE A 88 2.37 9.14 8.52
N LYS A 89 2.01 10.39 8.19
CA LYS A 89 2.14 11.50 9.11
C LYS A 89 1.30 11.31 10.37
N ARG A 90 0.04 10.86 10.24
CA ARG A 90 -0.84 10.60 11.40
C ARG A 90 -0.27 9.52 12.31
N LEU A 91 0.25 8.44 11.74
CA LEU A 91 0.87 7.34 12.49
C LEU A 91 2.07 7.80 13.33
N GLY A 92 2.85 8.78 12.83
CA GLY A 92 3.96 9.36 13.59
C GLY A 92 3.55 10.26 14.76
N THR A 93 2.27 10.62 14.88
CA THR A 93 1.75 11.58 15.88
C THR A 93 0.79 10.98 16.90
N SER A 94 0.36 9.72 16.73
CA SER A 94 -0.64 9.09 17.60
C SER A 94 -0.05 8.68 18.95
N GLY A 95 -0.74 9.01 20.04
CA GLY A 95 -0.39 8.59 21.40
C GLY A 95 -0.88 7.19 21.80
N ASP A 96 -1.58 6.49 20.91
CA ASP A 96 -2.04 5.11 21.14
C ASP A 96 -0.86 4.13 21.14
N THR A 97 -0.97 3.04 21.91
CA THR A 97 0.04 1.98 21.85
C THR A 97 -0.02 1.30 20.49
N SER A 98 1.13 1.19 19.81
CA SER A 98 1.18 0.67 18.44
C SER A 98 0.65 -0.76 18.30
N GLU A 99 0.65 -1.54 19.39
CA GLU A 99 0.07 -2.89 19.44
C GLU A 99 -1.46 -2.91 19.40
N SER A 100 -2.13 -1.99 20.12
CA SER A 100 -3.59 -1.89 20.08
C SER A 100 -4.08 -1.48 18.68
N LYS A 101 -3.32 -0.58 18.04
CA LYS A 101 -3.56 -0.17 16.65
C LYS A 101 -3.39 -1.34 15.69
N LEU A 102 -2.33 -2.15 15.86
CA LEU A 102 -2.11 -3.36 15.05
C LEU A 102 -3.31 -4.33 15.15
N ALA A 103 -3.80 -4.61 16.37
CA ALA A 103 -4.95 -5.48 16.58
C ALA A 103 -6.22 -4.94 15.90
N SER A 104 -6.51 -3.64 16.06
CA SER A 104 -7.68 -3.00 15.42
C SER A 104 -7.61 -3.03 13.88
N LEU A 105 -6.41 -2.85 13.30
CA LEU A 105 -6.20 -2.96 11.86
C LEU A 105 -6.43 -4.40 11.39
N LEU A 106 -5.93 -5.39 12.12
CA LEU A 106 -6.15 -6.81 11.84
C LEU A 106 -7.63 -7.17 11.88
N GLU A 107 -8.37 -6.75 12.90
CA GLU A 107 -9.82 -6.95 12.99
C GLU A 107 -10.55 -6.33 11.79
N THR A 108 -10.15 -5.12 11.38
CA THR A 108 -10.69 -4.47 10.17
C THR A 108 -10.38 -5.30 8.92
N LEU A 109 -9.19 -5.90 8.86
CA LEU A 109 -8.77 -6.86 7.83
C LEU A 109 -9.35 -8.27 8.04
N THR A 110 -10.45 -8.39 8.79
CA THR A 110 -11.22 -9.61 9.03
C THR A 110 -10.61 -10.61 10.00
N PHE A 111 -9.49 -10.30 10.66
CA PHE A 111 -8.92 -11.15 11.69
C PHE A 111 -9.92 -11.42 12.83
N SER A 112 -9.88 -12.63 13.38
CA SER A 112 -10.70 -13.07 14.50
C SER A 112 -9.92 -14.09 15.31
N THR A 113 -10.18 -14.17 16.62
CA THR A 113 -9.66 -15.26 17.47
C THR A 113 -10.46 -16.55 17.32
N CYS A 114 -11.65 -16.48 16.72
CA CYS A 114 -12.55 -17.60 16.48
C CYS A 114 -12.54 -18.00 15.00
N CYS A 115 -12.80 -19.29 14.72
CA CYS A 115 -12.97 -19.78 13.36
C CYS A 115 -14.10 -19.04 12.62
N LYS A 116 -13.93 -18.86 11.31
CA LYS A 116 -14.84 -18.11 10.42
C LYS A 116 -15.48 -19.03 9.41
N LYS A 117 -16.71 -18.71 9.02
CA LYS A 117 -17.37 -19.40 7.90
C LYS A 117 -16.80 -18.91 6.58
N VAL A 118 -16.84 -19.79 5.59
CA VAL A 118 -16.46 -19.44 4.22
C VAL A 118 -17.63 -18.80 3.51
N ASP A 119 -17.49 -17.53 3.19
CA ASP A 119 -18.53 -16.76 2.51
C ASP A 119 -18.16 -16.57 1.04
N GLY A 120 -18.47 -17.58 0.22
CA GLY A 120 -18.42 -17.47 -1.25
C GLY A 120 -17.41 -18.41 -1.95
N PRO A 121 -17.56 -18.56 -3.29
CA PRO A 121 -16.78 -19.51 -4.06
C PRO A 121 -15.30 -19.13 -4.19
N LYS A 122 -14.98 -17.83 -4.22
CA LYS A 122 -13.60 -17.33 -4.37
C LYS A 122 -12.75 -17.63 -3.14
N THR A 123 -13.26 -17.30 -1.95
CA THR A 123 -12.61 -17.61 -0.66
C THR A 123 -12.51 -19.11 -0.42
N ALA A 124 -13.52 -19.89 -0.84
CA ALA A 124 -13.48 -21.36 -0.79
C ALA A 124 -12.39 -21.95 -1.70
N GLY A 125 -12.25 -21.42 -2.92
CA GLY A 125 -11.21 -21.80 -3.87
C GLY A 125 -9.81 -21.53 -3.31
N VAL A 126 -9.61 -20.34 -2.74
CA VAL A 126 -8.33 -19.99 -2.08
C VAL A 126 -8.03 -20.92 -0.92
N ALA A 127 -8.98 -21.17 -0.02
CA ALA A 127 -8.76 -22.11 1.09
C ALA A 127 -8.34 -23.50 0.60
N SER A 128 -9.03 -24.01 -0.43
CA SER A 128 -8.70 -25.31 -1.03
C SER A 128 -7.30 -25.34 -1.65
N SER A 129 -6.84 -24.23 -2.25
CA SER A 129 -5.50 -24.13 -2.86
C SER A 129 -4.35 -24.19 -1.86
N ILE A 130 -4.61 -23.92 -0.57
CA ILE A 130 -3.61 -23.98 0.51
C ILE A 130 -3.90 -25.14 1.49
N GLY A 131 -4.47 -26.24 1.00
CA GLY A 131 -4.68 -27.46 1.77
C GLY A 131 -5.80 -27.39 2.82
N MET A 132 -6.55 -26.29 2.91
CA MET A 132 -7.63 -26.15 3.87
C MET A 132 -8.94 -26.74 3.33
N SER A 133 -9.46 -27.75 4.04
CA SER A 133 -10.76 -28.35 3.75
C SER A 133 -11.69 -28.23 4.96
N GLY A 134 -12.87 -27.64 4.77
CA GLY A 134 -13.85 -27.46 5.84
C GLY A 134 -14.76 -26.25 5.65
N SER A 135 -15.91 -26.25 6.34
CA SER A 135 -16.84 -25.12 6.36
C SER A 135 -16.44 -24.01 7.33
N MET A 136 -15.43 -24.26 8.16
CA MET A 136 -14.89 -23.36 9.17
C MET A 136 -13.38 -23.21 8.95
N LEU A 137 -12.93 -22.00 8.65
CA LEU A 137 -11.52 -21.67 8.48
C LEU A 137 -10.96 -21.00 9.73
N PRO A 138 -9.64 -21.02 9.94
CA PRO A 138 -9.01 -20.33 11.06
C PRO A 138 -9.37 -18.84 11.08
N GLY A 139 -9.38 -18.26 12.28
CA GLY A 139 -9.72 -16.85 12.46
C GLY A 139 -8.78 -15.86 11.76
N TRP A 140 -7.60 -16.30 11.34
CA TRP A 140 -6.68 -15.53 10.51
C TRP A 140 -6.98 -15.58 9.00
N PHE A 141 -7.85 -16.46 8.49
CA PHE A 141 -8.06 -16.58 7.03
C PHE A 141 -8.87 -15.40 6.46
N PHE A 142 -8.43 -14.72 5.40
CA PHE A 142 -9.17 -13.57 4.86
C PHE A 142 -10.49 -13.99 4.18
N ALA A 143 -11.61 -13.68 4.83
CA ALA A 143 -12.93 -14.25 4.49
C ALA A 143 -13.83 -13.32 3.67
N VAL A 144 -13.30 -12.22 3.15
CA VAL A 144 -14.04 -11.26 2.32
C VAL A 144 -13.54 -11.36 0.89
N ASP A 145 -14.45 -11.43 -0.09
CA ASP A 145 -14.12 -11.16 -1.49
C ASP A 145 -14.03 -9.64 -1.69
N TYR A 146 -12.81 -9.11 -1.70
CA TYR A 146 -12.57 -7.66 -1.74
C TYR A 146 -13.25 -7.00 -2.96
N GLU A 147 -13.21 -7.64 -4.13
CA GLU A 147 -13.75 -7.06 -5.36
C GLU A 147 -15.28 -6.97 -5.36
N GLN A 148 -15.93 -7.89 -4.65
CA GLN A 148 -17.39 -7.94 -4.50
C GLN A 148 -17.90 -7.20 -3.25
N ALA A 149 -17.00 -6.80 -2.35
CA ALA A 149 -17.37 -6.08 -1.14
C ALA A 149 -17.97 -4.69 -1.47
N PRO A 150 -18.89 -4.16 -0.65
CA PRO A 150 -19.40 -2.79 -0.78
C PRO A 150 -18.26 -1.76 -0.81
N LYS A 151 -18.44 -0.66 -1.56
CA LYS A 151 -17.40 0.36 -1.76
C LYS A 151 -16.87 0.98 -0.46
N GLU A 152 -17.74 1.16 0.54
CA GLU A 152 -17.32 1.64 1.86
C GLU A 152 -16.45 0.61 2.60
N GLN A 153 -16.75 -0.69 2.45
CA GLN A 153 -15.92 -1.75 3.01
C GLN A 153 -14.58 -1.85 2.29
N GLN A 154 -14.55 -1.76 0.95
CA GLN A 154 -13.31 -1.71 0.16
C GLN A 154 -12.41 -0.57 0.63
N LYS A 155 -12.98 0.62 0.84
CA LYS A 155 -12.25 1.79 1.35
C LYS A 155 -11.70 1.57 2.76
N GLY A 156 -12.48 0.96 3.65
CA GLY A 156 -12.03 0.60 5.00
C GLY A 156 -10.87 -0.39 4.99
N LEU A 157 -10.97 -1.44 4.18
CA LEU A 157 -9.93 -2.46 4.01
C LEU A 157 -8.65 -1.86 3.40
N TYR A 158 -8.79 -1.02 2.37
CA TYR A 158 -7.66 -0.31 1.77
C TYR A 158 -6.96 0.62 2.77
N GLN A 159 -7.73 1.41 3.53
CA GLN A 159 -7.15 2.28 4.55
C GLN A 159 -6.44 1.47 5.64
N ALA A 160 -7.01 0.33 6.05
CA ALA A 160 -6.42 -0.53 7.05
C ALA A 160 -5.09 -1.16 6.58
N VAL A 161 -5.01 -1.67 5.34
CA VAL A 161 -3.76 -2.24 4.82
C VAL A 161 -2.69 -1.17 4.60
N LEU A 162 -3.08 0.06 4.21
CA LEU A 162 -2.15 1.18 4.07
C LEU A 162 -1.58 1.63 5.44
N GLU A 163 -2.43 1.71 6.47
CA GLU A 163 -1.97 1.99 7.83
C GLU A 163 -1.07 0.87 8.37
N LEU A 164 -1.40 -0.38 8.08
CA LEU A 164 -0.59 -1.54 8.44
C LEU A 164 0.80 -1.45 7.78
N TYR A 165 0.86 -1.12 6.48
CA TYR A 165 2.14 -0.87 5.80
C TYR A 165 2.93 0.24 6.49
N GLY A 166 2.28 1.35 6.85
CA GLY A 166 2.93 2.44 7.59
C GLY A 166 3.54 2.02 8.94
N LEU A 167 2.93 1.07 9.65
CA LEU A 167 3.41 0.54 10.93
C LEU A 167 4.51 -0.52 10.77
N LEU A 168 4.44 -1.33 9.72
CA LEU A 168 5.32 -2.48 9.53
C LEU A 168 6.51 -2.19 8.60
N LYS A 169 6.49 -1.11 7.81
CA LYS A 169 7.58 -0.78 6.90
C LYS A 169 8.90 -0.55 7.63
N ASP A 170 9.96 -1.10 7.05
CA ASP A 170 11.35 -0.95 7.46
C ASP A 170 12.15 -0.16 6.41
N ASP A 171 13.48 -0.09 6.59
CA ASP A 171 14.38 0.61 5.67
C ASP A 171 14.46 -0.05 4.28
N GLU A 172 14.25 -1.36 4.17
CA GLU A 172 14.23 -2.06 2.88
C GLU A 172 12.99 -1.64 2.07
N CYS A 173 11.83 -1.57 2.72
CA CYS A 173 10.61 -1.04 2.13
C CYS A 173 10.81 0.39 1.60
N TRP A 174 11.40 1.25 2.42
CA TRP A 174 11.71 2.63 2.02
C TRP A 174 12.63 2.68 0.81
N THR A 175 13.70 1.88 0.82
CA THR A 175 14.68 1.84 -0.27
C THR A 175 14.03 1.36 -1.57
N ARG A 176 13.24 0.28 -1.51
CA ARG A 176 12.47 -0.23 -2.64
C ARG A 176 11.56 0.85 -3.24
N ASP A 177 10.76 1.50 -2.40
CA ASP A 177 9.79 2.50 -2.89
C ASP A 177 10.48 3.80 -3.34
N LYS A 178 11.65 4.14 -2.77
CA LYS A 178 12.45 5.30 -3.17
C LYS A 178 13.15 5.09 -4.50
N GLU A 179 13.67 3.89 -4.75
CA GLU A 179 14.39 3.55 -5.97
C GLU A 179 13.49 2.93 -7.05
N SER A 180 12.21 2.67 -6.74
CA SER A 180 11.20 2.34 -7.74
C SER A 180 11.08 3.43 -8.81
N PHE A 181 10.74 3.03 -10.04
CA PHE A 181 10.40 3.98 -11.09
C PHE A 181 8.99 3.71 -11.63
N PRO A 182 8.08 4.70 -11.64
CA PRO A 182 8.21 6.02 -11.00
C PRO A 182 8.39 5.91 -9.48
N ARG A 183 9.10 6.88 -8.86
CA ARG A 183 9.40 6.87 -7.42
C ARG A 183 8.14 7.16 -6.61
N SER A 184 7.98 6.48 -5.47
CA SER A 184 6.85 6.77 -4.56
C SER A 184 7.07 8.11 -3.86
N SER A 185 6.11 9.03 -4.01
CA SER A 185 6.25 10.44 -3.62
C SER A 185 6.49 10.66 -2.13
N TYR A 186 5.97 9.77 -1.29
CA TYR A 186 6.14 9.86 0.17
C TYR A 186 7.61 9.74 0.60
N THR A 187 8.45 9.08 -0.20
CA THR A 187 9.89 8.89 0.10
C THR A 187 10.71 10.18 -0.06
N LEU A 188 10.10 11.22 -0.64
CA LEU A 188 10.68 12.55 -0.81
C LEU A 188 10.30 13.51 0.32
N VAL A 189 9.43 13.08 1.24
CA VAL A 189 8.98 13.89 2.37
C VAL A 189 9.91 13.68 3.56
N GLU A 190 10.88 14.58 3.75
CA GLU A 190 11.93 14.48 4.78
C GLU A 190 11.39 14.32 6.22
N SER A 191 10.20 14.85 6.50
CA SER A 191 9.59 14.75 7.83
C SER A 191 8.99 13.37 8.13
N LEU A 192 8.87 12.48 7.14
CA LEU A 192 8.36 11.12 7.35
C LEU A 192 9.52 10.18 7.72
N PRO A 193 9.35 9.34 8.75
CA PRO A 193 10.39 8.39 9.14
C PRO A 193 10.51 7.28 8.09
N ARG A 194 11.75 6.80 7.86
CA ARG A 194 12.05 5.72 6.90
C ARG A 194 11.46 4.38 7.32
N ALA A 195 11.68 4.01 8.57
CA ALA A 195 11.06 2.89 9.25
C ALA A 195 10.18 3.40 10.40
N PHE A 196 9.12 2.68 10.74
CA PHE A 196 8.39 2.97 11.97
C PHE A 196 9.28 2.59 13.18
N PRO A 197 9.40 3.42 14.24
CA PRO A 197 10.34 3.14 15.33
C PRO A 197 10.16 1.78 16.02
N ALA A 198 8.94 1.25 16.04
CA ALA A 198 8.61 -0.06 16.61
C ALA A 198 8.39 -1.15 15.55
N ALA A 199 8.79 -0.94 14.29
CA ALA A 199 8.51 -1.84 13.16
C ALA A 199 8.90 -3.28 13.47
N ALA A 200 10.15 -3.55 13.86
CA ALA A 200 10.61 -4.92 14.14
C ALA A 200 9.79 -5.62 15.24
N LYS A 201 9.45 -4.91 16.32
CA LYS A 201 8.59 -5.44 17.40
C LYS A 201 7.18 -5.74 16.89
N LEU A 202 6.61 -4.85 16.09
CA LEU A 202 5.26 -5.02 15.53
C LEU A 202 5.22 -6.13 14.47
N GLN A 203 6.27 -6.27 13.65
CA GLN A 203 6.41 -7.37 12.68
C GLN A 203 6.44 -8.71 13.41
N ALA A 204 7.24 -8.85 14.48
CA ALA A 204 7.26 -10.07 15.30
C ALA A 204 5.86 -10.36 15.89
N LYS A 205 5.19 -9.34 16.43
CA LYS A 205 3.84 -9.51 16.97
C LYS A 205 2.82 -9.89 15.90
N PHE A 206 2.94 -9.32 14.71
CA PHE A 206 2.09 -9.61 13.56
C PHE A 206 2.25 -11.07 13.12
N VAL A 207 3.48 -11.59 13.10
CA VAL A 207 3.78 -13.01 12.84
C VAL A 207 3.15 -13.91 13.90
N GLU A 208 3.29 -13.60 15.20
CA GLU A 208 2.65 -14.36 16.30
C GLU A 208 1.12 -14.48 16.13
N MET A 209 0.50 -13.48 15.52
CA MET A 209 -0.95 -13.43 15.27
C MET A 209 -1.37 -14.12 13.96
N ASN A 210 -0.45 -14.77 13.24
CA ASN A 210 -0.69 -15.28 11.87
C ASN A 210 -1.12 -14.17 10.88
N GLY A 211 -0.73 -12.92 11.15
CA GLY A 211 -0.96 -11.78 10.26
C GLY A 211 -0.42 -11.98 8.83
N PRO A 212 0.77 -12.56 8.62
CA PRO A 212 1.27 -12.85 7.27
C PRO A 212 0.33 -13.79 6.51
N LEU A 213 -0.24 -14.80 7.17
CA LEU A 213 -1.16 -15.75 6.56
C LEU A 213 -2.53 -15.11 6.24
N LEU A 214 -2.98 -14.15 7.05
CA LEU A 214 -4.14 -13.33 6.73
C LEU A 214 -3.91 -12.55 5.43
N LEU A 215 -2.77 -11.89 5.29
CA LEU A 215 -2.44 -11.14 4.07
C LEU A 215 -2.24 -12.06 2.86
N PHE A 216 -1.59 -13.20 3.05
CA PHE A 216 -1.36 -14.18 1.99
C PHE A 216 -2.68 -14.76 1.46
N SER A 217 -3.60 -15.14 2.34
CA SER A 217 -4.94 -15.60 1.93
C SER A 217 -5.78 -14.50 1.26
N ALA A 218 -5.58 -13.22 1.60
CA ALA A 218 -6.16 -12.12 0.86
C ALA A 218 -5.55 -12.00 -0.55
N TRP A 219 -4.22 -12.01 -0.64
CA TRP A 219 -3.48 -11.88 -1.91
C TRP A 219 -3.79 -13.00 -2.90
N LEU A 220 -3.95 -14.24 -2.44
CA LEU A 220 -4.32 -15.38 -3.29
C LEU A 220 -5.68 -15.22 -4.00
N GLN A 221 -6.56 -14.34 -3.52
CA GLN A 221 -7.80 -14.03 -4.22
C GLN A 221 -7.54 -13.25 -5.52
N HIS A 222 -6.48 -12.45 -5.57
CA HIS A 222 -6.09 -11.70 -6.76
C HIS A 222 -4.56 -11.51 -6.75
N PRO A 223 -3.80 -12.55 -7.12
CA PRO A 223 -2.35 -12.44 -7.12
C PRO A 223 -1.93 -11.40 -8.16
N GLU A 224 -1.12 -10.45 -7.70
CA GLU A 224 -0.56 -9.40 -8.53
C GLU A 224 0.83 -9.82 -9.05
N PRO A 225 1.21 -9.42 -10.28
CA PRO A 225 2.52 -9.74 -10.83
C PRO A 225 3.64 -9.02 -10.06
N PRO A 226 4.89 -9.53 -10.12
CA PRO A 226 6.05 -8.92 -9.43
C PRO A 226 6.30 -7.46 -9.84
N ALA A 227 5.87 -7.07 -11.05
CA ALA A 227 5.96 -5.71 -11.58
C ALA A 227 5.11 -4.68 -10.81
N THR A 228 4.31 -5.09 -9.82
CA THR A 228 3.66 -4.17 -8.87
C THR A 228 4.67 -3.24 -8.17
N GLN A 229 5.92 -3.69 -8.03
CA GLN A 229 7.01 -2.88 -7.48
C GLN A 229 7.43 -1.70 -8.38
N ALA A 230 7.13 -1.77 -9.69
CA ALA A 230 7.27 -0.67 -10.64
C ALA A 230 6.04 0.25 -10.68
N THR A 231 5.16 0.13 -9.68
CA THR A 231 4.06 1.05 -9.42
C THR A 231 4.36 1.81 -8.12
N PRO A 232 4.29 3.15 -8.13
CA PRO A 232 4.39 3.94 -6.90
C PRO A 232 3.39 3.46 -5.85
N LEU A 233 3.77 3.49 -4.58
CA LEU A 233 2.91 3.01 -3.49
C LEU A 233 1.52 3.68 -3.50
N GLU A 234 1.47 4.97 -3.79
CA GLU A 234 0.23 5.74 -3.92
C GLU A 234 -0.74 5.22 -4.99
N ASP A 235 -0.23 4.58 -6.04
CA ASP A 235 -1.02 4.06 -7.14
C ASP A 235 -1.37 2.57 -6.96
N ARG A 236 -0.84 1.91 -5.93
CA ARG A 236 -1.14 0.50 -5.64
C ARG A 236 -2.57 0.35 -5.12
N SER A 237 -3.28 -0.64 -5.68
CA SER A 237 -4.59 -1.09 -5.18
C SER A 237 -4.45 -1.80 -3.83
N PHE A 238 -5.57 -2.27 -3.25
CA PHE A 238 -5.53 -3.09 -2.03
C PHE A 238 -4.54 -4.26 -2.14
N PHE A 239 -4.64 -5.07 -3.20
CA PHE A 239 -3.76 -6.22 -3.40
C PHE A 239 -2.31 -5.82 -3.63
N GLY A 240 -2.05 -4.67 -4.28
CA GLY A 240 -0.69 -4.18 -4.44
C GLY A 240 -0.04 -3.72 -3.12
N VAL A 241 -0.81 -3.14 -2.19
CA VAL A 241 -0.32 -2.82 -0.85
C VAL A 241 -0.12 -4.09 -0.02
N VAL A 242 -1.01 -5.08 -0.16
CA VAL A 242 -0.85 -6.42 0.46
C VAL A 242 0.44 -7.09 -0.04
N ASP A 243 0.70 -7.09 -1.36
CA ASP A 243 1.94 -7.60 -1.93
C ASP A 243 3.16 -6.90 -1.32
N SER A 244 3.11 -5.56 -1.24
CA SER A 244 4.19 -4.75 -0.64
C SER A 244 4.53 -5.13 0.81
N LEU A 245 3.52 -5.52 1.60
CA LEU A 245 3.66 -6.05 2.95
C LEU A 245 4.28 -7.46 2.94
N LEU A 246 3.81 -8.33 2.05
CA LEU A 246 4.31 -9.70 1.91
C LEU A 246 5.76 -9.76 1.41
N GLN A 247 6.28 -8.67 0.83
CA GLN A 247 7.70 -8.55 0.46
C GLN A 247 8.61 -8.16 1.65
N ILE A 248 8.07 -7.85 2.82
CA ILE A 248 8.89 -7.68 4.03
C ILE A 248 9.47 -9.05 4.40
N SER A 249 10.79 -9.16 4.52
CA SER A 249 11.50 -10.43 4.73
C SER A 249 10.89 -11.27 5.86
N THR A 250 10.69 -10.67 7.04
CA THR A 250 10.09 -11.35 8.21
C THR A 250 8.68 -11.90 7.94
N LEU A 251 7.87 -11.21 7.13
CA LEU A 251 6.52 -11.65 6.77
C LEU A 251 6.58 -12.75 5.70
N ARG A 252 7.42 -12.57 4.67
CA ARG A 252 7.64 -13.55 3.61
C ARG A 252 8.12 -14.87 4.17
N ASP A 253 9.15 -14.83 5.02
CA ASP A 253 9.75 -16.03 5.63
C ASP A 253 8.72 -16.80 6.48
N SER A 254 7.78 -16.09 7.12
CA SER A 254 6.67 -16.71 7.85
C SER A 254 5.67 -17.42 6.92
N VAL A 255 5.42 -16.88 5.73
CA VAL A 255 4.57 -17.53 4.72
C VAL A 255 5.30 -18.75 4.13
N ASP A 256 6.57 -18.60 3.79
CA ASP A 256 7.40 -19.69 3.26
C ASP A 256 7.48 -20.85 4.25
N ALA A 257 7.67 -20.57 5.54
CA ALA A 257 7.66 -21.57 6.59
C ALA A 257 6.32 -22.32 6.70
N PHE A 258 5.20 -21.62 6.51
CA PHE A 258 3.88 -22.25 6.47
C PHE A 258 3.72 -23.15 5.24
N MET A 259 4.12 -22.67 4.06
CA MET A 259 4.01 -23.44 2.81
C MET A 259 4.95 -24.66 2.76
N GLN A 260 6.04 -24.64 3.53
CA GLN A 260 6.99 -25.75 3.65
C GLN A 260 6.66 -26.74 4.78
N ALA A 261 5.70 -26.41 5.66
CA ALA A 261 5.32 -27.26 6.78
C ALA A 261 4.41 -28.44 6.38
N GLU A 262 4.11 -28.59 5.09
CA GLU A 262 3.35 -29.69 4.49
C GLU A 262 4.24 -30.84 3.96
#